data_AF-A0AAX6IHI9-F1
#
_entry.id   AF-A0AAX6IHI9-F1
#
_cell.length_a   1.000
_cell.length_b   1.000
_cell.length_c   1.000
_cell.angle_alpha   90.00
_cell.angle_beta   90.00
_cell.angle_gamma   90.00
#
_symmetry.space_group_name_H-M   'P 1'
#
loop_
_entity.id
_entity.type
_entity.pdbx_description
1 polymer ?
#
loop_
_entity_poly.entity_id
_entity_poly.type
_entity_poly.pdbx_seq_one_letter_code
_entity_poly.pdbx_strand_id
1 'polypeptide(L)'
;MTSKTETETETETVTVATEDKVETIEEVVGMERLKSGFDHFRKEIYEKKPELFKELSTGQSPKFMVFACADSRVCPSVVLNFGPGEAFTIRNIAAMVPPYDKTKYSGVGAAIEYAVLHLKVENIVVIGHSCCGGIKGLMSFQGDGTSGTDFIEDWVKVCTPAKEKVKELFGDLSLEDQCAKCEKEAVNVSLENLKTYPFVKEGLEKGTLAIHGGHYDFVNGIFDTWN
;
A
#
# COMPACT_ATOMS: atom_id res chain seq x y z
N MET A 1 -39.17 -7.47 56.87
CA MET A 1 -37.90 -7.91 57.48
C MET A 1 -37.42 -9.13 56.72
N THR A 2 -36.27 -8.97 56.08
CA THR A 2 -35.59 -9.88 55.16
C THR A 2 -34.83 -10.99 55.88
N SER A 3 -34.93 -12.21 55.37
CA SER A 3 -33.94 -13.31 55.50
C SER A 3 -34.32 -14.35 54.43
N LYS A 4 -33.53 -14.52 53.34
CA LYS A 4 -32.48 -15.57 53.16
C LYS A 4 -33.06 -16.98 53.39
N THR A 5 -32.92 -17.97 52.52
CA THR A 5 -31.79 -18.36 51.65
C THR A 5 -32.33 -19.48 50.71
N GLU A 6 -31.87 -19.62 49.47
CA GLU A 6 -30.86 -20.58 48.98
C GLU A 6 -31.47 -21.32 47.77
N THR A 7 -31.05 -20.95 46.57
CA THR A 7 -31.25 -21.74 45.35
C THR A 7 -29.96 -22.50 45.08
N GLU A 8 -29.93 -23.77 45.46
CA GLU A 8 -28.96 -24.74 44.93
C GLU A 8 -29.50 -25.21 43.58
N THR A 9 -28.74 -24.94 42.51
CA THR A 9 -28.95 -25.61 41.22
C THR A 9 -27.72 -26.46 41.00
N GLU A 10 -27.87 -27.76 41.23
CA GLU A 10 -26.86 -28.76 40.91
C GLU A 10 -26.67 -28.81 39.40
N THR A 11 -25.41 -28.60 39.02
CA THR A 11 -24.87 -28.89 37.71
C THR A 11 -24.79 -30.40 37.51
N GLU A 12 -25.57 -30.96 36.59
CA GLU A 12 -25.22 -32.23 35.96
C GLU A 12 -24.56 -31.97 34.60
N THR A 13 -23.26 -32.23 34.59
CA THR A 13 -22.40 -32.32 33.43
C THR A 13 -22.84 -33.46 32.52
N VAL A 14 -23.25 -33.14 31.30
CA VAL A 14 -23.22 -34.10 30.18
C VAL A 14 -22.02 -33.76 29.31
N THR A 15 -20.90 -34.40 29.61
CA THR A 15 -19.72 -34.43 28.76
C THR A 15 -19.94 -35.47 27.66
N VAL A 16 -20.23 -35.00 26.45
CA VAL A 16 -19.91 -35.77 25.23
C VAL A 16 -18.82 -34.99 24.52
N ALA A 17 -17.59 -35.48 24.70
CA ALA A 17 -16.43 -34.99 23.97
C ALA A 17 -16.60 -35.33 22.48
N THR A 18 -16.69 -34.30 21.66
CA THR A 18 -16.16 -34.36 20.30
C THR A 18 -15.25 -33.16 20.15
N GLU A 19 -13.95 -33.43 20.20
CA GLU A 19 -12.89 -32.55 19.72
C GLU A 19 -13.19 -32.20 18.24
N ASP A 20 -12.87 -30.97 17.83
CA ASP A 20 -13.08 -30.36 16.51
C ASP A 20 -14.49 -29.82 16.19
N LYS A 21 -14.73 -28.55 16.55
CA LYS A 21 -15.20 -27.46 15.66
C LYS A 21 -15.76 -26.28 16.46
N VAL A 22 -14.86 -25.36 16.77
CA VAL A 22 -15.23 -23.94 16.85
C VAL A 22 -14.25 -23.22 15.93
N GLU A 23 -14.41 -23.37 14.61
CA GLU A 23 -13.93 -22.31 13.72
C GLU A 23 -14.65 -21.04 14.17
N THR A 24 -13.88 -20.01 14.52
CA THR A 24 -14.47 -18.81 15.10
C THR A 24 -15.39 -18.15 14.07
N ILE A 25 -16.55 -17.65 14.49
CA ILE A 25 -17.57 -17.08 13.59
C ILE A 25 -16.97 -15.98 12.68
N GLU A 26 -15.94 -15.25 13.15
CA GLU A 26 -15.20 -14.25 12.36
C GLU A 26 -14.39 -14.87 11.21
N GLU A 27 -13.76 -16.04 11.40
CA GLU A 27 -13.03 -16.76 10.34
C GLU A 27 -13.98 -17.24 9.24
N VAL A 28 -15.17 -17.71 9.62
CA VAL A 28 -16.21 -18.14 8.68
C VAL A 28 -16.70 -16.96 7.83
N VAL A 29 -16.97 -15.81 8.44
CA VAL A 29 -17.40 -14.59 7.73
C VAL A 29 -16.31 -14.06 6.78
N GLY A 30 -15.05 -14.09 7.20
CA GLY A 30 -13.92 -13.68 6.37
C GLY A 30 -13.77 -14.56 5.11
N MET A 31 -13.83 -15.88 5.28
CA MET A 31 -13.69 -16.82 4.18
C MET A 31 -14.86 -16.76 3.18
N GLU A 32 -16.08 -16.56 3.66
CA GLU A 32 -17.25 -16.36 2.81
C GLU A 32 -17.15 -15.09 1.96
N ARG A 33 -16.62 -14.00 2.52
CA ARG A 33 -16.37 -12.76 1.78
C ARG A 33 -15.35 -12.96 0.65
N LEU A 34 -14.32 -13.78 0.86
CA LEU A 34 -13.34 -14.11 -0.18
C LEU A 34 -13.99 -14.93 -1.32
N LYS A 35 -14.75 -15.98 -0.97
CA LYS A 35 -15.43 -16.84 -1.96
C LYS A 35 -16.44 -16.06 -2.80
N SER A 36 -17.34 -15.32 -2.14
CA SER A 36 -18.35 -14.51 -2.82
C SER A 36 -17.73 -13.39 -3.68
N GLY A 37 -16.64 -12.77 -3.21
CA GLY A 37 -15.88 -11.80 -3.99
C GLY A 37 -15.25 -12.38 -5.25
N PHE A 38 -14.64 -13.58 -5.14
CA PHE A 38 -14.08 -14.27 -6.30
C PHE A 38 -15.17 -14.72 -7.28
N ASP A 39 -16.30 -15.22 -6.78
CA ASP A 39 -17.43 -15.60 -7.63
C ASP A 39 -17.98 -14.43 -8.42
N HIS A 40 -18.06 -13.24 -7.82
CA HIS A 40 -18.41 -12.02 -8.51
C HIS A 40 -17.38 -11.66 -9.59
N PHE A 41 -16.08 -11.62 -9.25
CA PHE A 41 -15.01 -11.38 -10.22
C PHE A 41 -15.08 -12.35 -11.41
N ARG A 42 -15.27 -13.65 -11.13
CA ARG A 42 -15.36 -14.69 -12.15
C ARG A 42 -16.49 -14.39 -13.14
N LYS A 43 -17.71 -14.16 -12.64
CA LYS A 43 -18.90 -13.96 -13.48
C LYS A 43 -18.91 -12.60 -14.19
N GLU A 44 -18.52 -11.55 -13.50
CA GLU A 44 -18.68 -10.18 -13.99
C GLU A 44 -17.48 -9.67 -14.78
N ILE A 45 -16.29 -10.26 -14.60
CA ILE A 45 -15.05 -9.79 -15.23
C ILE A 45 -14.41 -10.90 -16.06
N TYR A 46 -14.11 -12.05 -15.46
CA TYR A 46 -13.36 -13.13 -16.12
C TYR A 46 -14.12 -13.74 -17.30
N GLU A 47 -15.33 -14.24 -17.06
CA GLU A 47 -16.16 -14.91 -18.07
C GLU A 47 -16.61 -13.96 -19.18
N LYS A 48 -16.68 -12.66 -18.91
CA LYS A 48 -17.04 -11.62 -19.91
C LYS A 48 -15.85 -11.18 -20.77
N LYS A 49 -14.61 -11.56 -20.43
CA LYS A 49 -13.39 -11.17 -21.16
C LYS A 49 -12.49 -12.39 -21.47
N PRO A 50 -13.01 -13.46 -22.10
CA PRO A 50 -12.26 -14.71 -22.28
C PRO A 50 -10.98 -14.54 -23.10
N GLU A 51 -10.99 -13.70 -24.14
CA GLU A 51 -9.80 -13.47 -24.97
C GLU A 51 -8.69 -12.74 -24.19
N LEU A 52 -9.05 -11.75 -23.37
CA LEU A 52 -8.10 -11.05 -22.49
C LEU A 52 -7.41 -12.03 -21.54
N PHE A 53 -8.19 -12.83 -20.81
CA PHE A 53 -7.61 -13.76 -19.83
C PHE A 53 -6.86 -14.93 -20.50
N LYS A 54 -7.23 -15.32 -21.71
CA LYS A 54 -6.47 -16.25 -22.53
C LYS A 54 -5.11 -15.67 -22.91
N GLU A 55 -5.04 -14.41 -23.34
CA GLU A 55 -3.77 -13.73 -23.61
C GLU A 55 -2.90 -13.63 -22.34
N LEU A 56 -3.49 -13.15 -21.24
CA LEU A 56 -2.80 -13.00 -19.95
C LEU A 56 -2.32 -14.33 -19.36
N SER A 57 -2.93 -15.46 -19.75
CA SER A 57 -2.45 -16.78 -19.32
C SER A 57 -1.08 -17.16 -19.88
N THR A 58 -0.65 -16.50 -20.96
CA THR A 58 0.63 -16.75 -21.62
C THR A 58 1.77 -15.84 -21.14
N GLY A 59 1.44 -14.74 -20.46
CA GLY A 59 2.41 -13.78 -19.95
C GLY A 59 1.79 -12.43 -19.58
N GLN A 60 2.63 -11.50 -19.15
CA GLN A 60 2.25 -10.12 -18.85
C GLN A 60 3.22 -9.14 -19.51
N SER A 61 2.72 -7.99 -19.96
CA SER A 61 3.53 -6.90 -20.53
C SER A 61 3.00 -5.52 -20.11
N PRO A 62 2.89 -5.25 -18.79
CA PRO A 62 2.35 -3.99 -18.30
C PRO A 62 3.18 -2.79 -18.75
N LYS A 63 2.52 -1.68 -19.06
CA LYS A 63 3.17 -0.43 -19.45
C LYS A 63 3.54 0.44 -18.25
N PHE A 64 2.88 0.21 -17.12
CA PHE A 64 3.07 0.95 -15.89
C PHE A 64 3.63 0.04 -14.79
N MET A 65 4.58 0.55 -14.04
CA MET A 65 4.84 0.16 -12.66
C MET A 65 4.23 1.21 -11.75
N VAL A 66 3.49 0.79 -10.71
CA VAL A 66 2.81 1.73 -9.81
C VAL A 66 3.23 1.46 -8.37
N PHE A 67 3.77 2.48 -7.69
CA PHE A 67 3.85 2.52 -6.24
C PHE A 67 2.63 3.26 -5.69
N ALA A 68 1.87 2.57 -4.85
CA ALA A 68 0.72 3.14 -4.14
C ALA A 68 0.76 2.76 -2.67
N CYS A 69 0.02 3.50 -1.83
CA CYS A 69 -0.04 3.17 -0.42
C CYS A 69 -0.82 1.87 -0.19
N ALA A 70 -0.47 1.13 0.85
CA ALA A 70 -1.22 -0.04 1.34
C ALA A 70 -2.60 0.33 1.93
N ASP A 71 -2.89 1.62 2.10
CA ASP A 71 -4.17 2.14 2.57
C ASP A 71 -5.37 1.58 1.78
N SER A 72 -6.36 1.03 2.49
CA SER A 72 -7.48 0.31 1.89
C SER A 72 -8.37 1.18 1.00
N ARG A 73 -8.27 2.52 1.08
CA ARG A 73 -9.11 3.49 0.35
C ARG A 73 -8.59 3.82 -1.05
N VAL A 74 -7.34 3.48 -1.35
CA VAL A 74 -6.61 4.02 -2.52
C VAL A 74 -6.07 2.92 -3.44
N CYS A 75 -6.87 1.86 -3.67
CA CYS A 75 -6.49 0.80 -4.60
C CYS A 75 -6.26 1.38 -6.01
N PRO A 76 -5.03 1.35 -6.56
CA PRO A 76 -4.71 2.06 -7.80
C PRO A 76 -5.49 1.50 -9.00
N SER A 77 -5.79 0.19 -9.02
CA SER A 77 -6.61 -0.41 -10.07
C SER A 77 -8.03 0.16 -10.12
N VAL A 78 -8.59 0.56 -8.97
CA VAL A 78 -9.91 1.20 -8.92
C VAL A 78 -9.80 2.68 -9.24
N VAL A 79 -8.87 3.40 -8.58
CA VAL A 79 -8.72 4.86 -8.71
C VAL A 79 -8.37 5.27 -10.13
N LEU A 80 -7.51 4.52 -10.82
CA LEU A 80 -7.06 4.81 -12.17
C LEU A 80 -7.69 3.92 -13.25
N ASN A 81 -8.65 3.08 -12.86
CA ASN A 81 -9.34 2.15 -13.76
C ASN A 81 -8.38 1.23 -14.55
N PHE A 82 -7.31 0.74 -13.91
CA PHE A 82 -6.45 -0.27 -14.52
C PHE A 82 -7.14 -1.63 -14.57
N GLY A 83 -7.19 -2.20 -15.76
CA GLY A 83 -7.55 -3.59 -16.01
C GLY A 83 -6.40 -4.57 -15.74
N PRO A 84 -6.70 -5.88 -15.74
CA PRO A 84 -5.69 -6.93 -15.64
C PRO A 84 -4.64 -6.81 -16.74
N GLY A 85 -3.37 -6.81 -16.36
CA GLY A 85 -2.22 -6.73 -17.27
C GLY A 85 -1.69 -5.32 -17.56
N GLU A 86 -2.37 -4.26 -17.12
CA GLU A 86 -1.94 -2.88 -17.46
C GLU A 86 -0.84 -2.33 -16.53
N ALA A 87 -0.88 -2.68 -15.23
CA ALA A 87 0.00 -2.13 -14.21
C ALA A 87 0.61 -3.21 -13.31
N PHE A 88 1.95 -3.22 -13.20
CA PHE A 88 2.70 -3.95 -12.19
C PHE A 88 2.75 -3.14 -10.90
N THR A 89 1.97 -3.53 -9.88
CA THR A 89 1.70 -2.68 -8.72
C THR A 89 2.46 -3.15 -7.47
N ILE A 90 3.13 -2.22 -6.79
CA ILE A 90 3.71 -2.39 -5.46
C ILE A 90 2.94 -1.52 -4.47
N ARG A 91 2.53 -2.13 -3.35
CA ARG A 91 1.81 -1.43 -2.27
C ARG A 91 2.56 -1.58 -0.96
N ASN A 92 2.92 -0.45 -0.36
CA ASN A 92 3.61 -0.39 0.93
C ASN A 92 3.12 0.82 1.75
N ILE A 93 3.63 1.00 2.97
CA ILE A 93 3.21 2.10 3.83
C ILE A 93 3.68 3.42 3.18
N ALA A 94 2.73 4.31 2.91
CA ALA A 94 2.95 5.64 2.31
C ALA A 94 3.56 5.66 0.90
N ALA A 95 3.42 4.59 0.12
CA ALA A 95 3.89 4.50 -1.27
C ALA A 95 5.38 4.81 -1.46
N MET A 96 6.20 4.66 -0.41
CA MET A 96 7.58 5.12 -0.41
C MET A 96 8.45 4.23 -1.28
N VAL A 97 9.35 4.87 -2.03
CA VAL A 97 10.46 4.19 -2.70
C VAL A 97 11.75 4.52 -1.94
N PRO A 98 12.40 3.55 -1.28
CA PRO A 98 13.71 3.76 -0.68
C PRO A 98 14.82 3.89 -1.73
N PRO A 99 15.99 4.44 -1.38
CA PRO A 99 17.15 4.44 -2.27
C PRO A 99 17.67 3.01 -2.52
N TYR A 100 18.51 2.87 -3.53
CA TYR A 100 19.16 1.61 -3.88
C TYR A 100 20.00 1.07 -2.71
N ASP A 101 19.53 -0.03 -2.11
CA ASP A 101 20.27 -0.80 -1.11
C ASP A 101 19.93 -2.29 -1.26
N LYS A 102 20.95 -3.11 -1.53
CA LYS A 102 20.81 -4.56 -1.75
C LYS A 102 20.46 -5.33 -0.49
N THR A 103 20.76 -4.77 0.69
CA THR A 103 20.63 -5.42 1.98
C THR A 103 19.35 -5.00 2.69
N LYS A 104 19.10 -3.69 2.80
CA LYS A 104 17.97 -3.14 3.57
C LYS A 104 16.65 -3.16 2.80
N TYR A 105 16.68 -2.93 1.49
CA TYR A 105 15.48 -2.67 0.69
C TYR A 105 15.30 -3.64 -0.49
N SER A 106 15.74 -4.89 -0.31
CA SER A 106 15.72 -5.92 -1.34
C SER A 106 14.34 -6.17 -1.95
N GLY A 107 13.26 -6.08 -1.16
CA GLY A 107 11.89 -6.25 -1.67
C GLY A 107 11.48 -5.19 -2.70
N VAL A 108 11.72 -3.91 -2.42
CA VAL A 108 11.44 -2.84 -3.38
C VAL A 108 12.42 -2.87 -4.54
N GLY A 109 13.71 -3.10 -4.27
CA GLY A 109 14.71 -3.18 -5.32
C GLY A 109 14.45 -4.30 -6.33
N ALA A 110 14.08 -5.49 -5.86
CA ALA A 110 13.72 -6.62 -6.73
C ALA A 110 12.48 -6.31 -7.58
N ALA A 111 11.47 -5.62 -7.03
CA ALA A 111 10.28 -5.23 -7.78
C ALA A 111 10.60 -4.26 -8.92
N ILE A 112 11.42 -3.23 -8.65
CA ILE A 112 11.82 -2.26 -9.67
C ILE A 112 12.70 -2.94 -10.73
N GLU A 113 13.67 -3.76 -10.30
CA GLU A 113 14.53 -4.52 -11.20
C GLU A 113 13.70 -5.42 -12.14
N TYR A 114 12.73 -6.15 -11.59
CA TYR A 114 11.86 -7.01 -12.38
C TYR A 114 11.00 -6.22 -13.37
N ALA A 115 10.35 -5.14 -12.92
CA ALA A 115 9.52 -4.30 -13.78
C ALA A 115 10.32 -3.68 -14.94
N VAL A 116 11.49 -3.12 -14.65
CA VAL A 116 12.30 -2.39 -15.63
C VAL A 116 13.08 -3.34 -16.54
N LEU A 117 13.78 -4.33 -15.99
CA LEU A 117 14.68 -5.19 -16.76
C LEU A 117 13.97 -6.39 -17.38
N HIS A 118 12.89 -6.91 -16.79
CA HIS A 118 12.20 -8.10 -17.30
C HIS A 118 10.87 -7.76 -17.98
N LEU A 119 10.00 -6.99 -17.33
CA LEU A 119 8.70 -6.63 -17.91
C LEU A 119 8.77 -5.49 -18.92
N LYS A 120 9.87 -4.73 -18.91
CA LYS A 120 10.10 -3.57 -19.79
C LYS A 120 8.98 -2.54 -19.69
N VAL A 121 8.56 -2.23 -18.45
CA VAL A 121 7.62 -1.13 -18.21
C VAL A 121 8.20 0.18 -18.78
N GLU A 122 7.32 1.04 -19.26
CA GLU A 122 7.70 2.31 -19.88
C GLU A 122 7.55 3.48 -18.88
N ASN A 123 6.73 3.28 -17.84
CA ASN A 123 6.39 4.32 -16.87
C ASN A 123 6.50 3.76 -15.44
N ILE A 124 7.16 4.47 -14.54
CA ILE A 124 7.06 4.24 -13.08
C ILE A 124 6.28 5.41 -12.48
N VAL A 125 5.18 5.12 -11.80
CA VAL A 125 4.34 6.14 -11.16
C VAL A 125 4.35 5.95 -9.65
N VAL A 126 4.66 7.00 -8.90
CA VAL A 126 4.57 7.00 -7.42
C VAL A 126 3.38 7.86 -7.00
N ILE A 127 2.41 7.25 -6.33
CA ILE A 127 1.13 7.88 -5.99
C ILE A 127 1.02 8.06 -4.47
N GLY A 128 1.18 9.31 -4.02
CA GLY A 128 0.80 9.76 -2.68
C GLY A 128 -0.73 9.93 -2.59
N HIS A 129 -1.24 10.15 -1.37
CA HIS A 129 -2.68 10.38 -1.19
C HIS A 129 -2.98 11.20 0.05
N SER A 130 -4.16 11.84 0.07
CA SER A 130 -4.69 12.60 1.21
C SER A 130 -4.81 11.76 2.48
N CYS A 131 -4.61 12.38 3.64
CA CYS A 131 -4.78 11.79 4.96
C CYS A 131 -3.99 10.47 5.13
N CYS A 132 -2.75 10.44 4.66
CA CYS A 132 -1.91 9.25 4.73
C CYS A 132 -1.39 8.98 6.15
N GLY A 133 -1.77 7.83 6.72
CA GLY A 133 -1.35 7.43 8.07
C GLY A 133 0.17 7.31 8.23
N GLY A 134 0.88 6.82 7.20
CA GLY A 134 2.34 6.71 7.22
C GLY A 134 3.04 8.08 7.22
N ILE A 135 2.52 9.05 6.44
CA ILE A 135 3.03 10.43 6.45
C ILE A 135 2.73 11.12 7.78
N LYS A 136 1.54 10.93 8.33
CA LYS A 136 1.21 11.43 9.68
C LYS A 136 2.17 10.86 10.73
N GLY A 137 2.48 9.57 10.67
CA GLY A 137 3.49 8.93 11.51
C GLY A 137 4.86 9.56 11.35
N LEU A 138 5.34 9.73 10.11
CA LEU A 138 6.60 10.41 9.81
C LEU A 138 6.67 11.81 10.42
N MET A 139 5.64 12.63 10.23
CA MET A 139 5.59 14.01 10.70
C MET A 139 5.53 14.12 12.22
N SER A 140 4.87 13.16 12.88
CA SER A 140 4.65 13.15 14.34
C SER A 140 5.83 12.59 15.14
N PHE A 141 6.63 11.70 14.55
CA PHE A 141 7.79 11.10 15.21
C PHE A 141 8.86 12.15 15.55
N GLN A 142 9.50 12.07 16.73
CA GLN A 142 10.47 13.09 17.18
C GLN A 142 11.92 12.84 16.78
N GLY A 143 12.33 11.60 16.50
CA GLY A 143 13.71 11.31 16.10
C GLY A 143 14.72 11.26 17.26
N ASP A 144 14.27 11.17 18.50
CA ASP A 144 15.11 11.22 19.71
C ASP A 144 15.81 9.89 20.06
N GLY A 145 15.70 8.88 19.19
CA GLY A 145 16.27 7.54 19.39
C GLY A 145 15.39 6.60 20.21
N THR A 146 14.26 7.07 20.74
CA THR A 146 13.21 6.20 21.27
C THR A 146 12.30 5.79 20.12
N SER A 147 12.06 4.49 19.94
CA SER A 147 11.11 4.01 18.94
C SER A 147 9.86 3.50 19.63
N GLY A 148 8.70 4.03 19.25
CA GLY A 148 7.40 3.52 19.71
C GLY A 148 6.92 2.31 18.91
N THR A 149 7.66 1.92 17.87
CA THR A 149 7.25 0.85 16.93
C THR A 149 8.43 -0.03 16.53
N ASP A 150 8.16 -1.29 16.17
CA ASP A 150 9.23 -2.22 15.78
C ASP A 150 9.77 -1.94 14.35
N PHE A 151 8.90 -1.52 13.44
CA PHE A 151 9.24 -1.37 12.01
C PHE A 151 8.78 -0.05 11.39
N ILE A 152 7.67 0.52 11.86
CA ILE A 152 6.98 1.63 11.19
C ILE A 152 7.90 2.84 11.11
N GLU A 153 8.54 3.21 12.22
CA GLU A 153 9.45 4.34 12.25
C GLU A 153 10.70 4.14 11.40
N ASP A 154 11.29 2.93 11.36
CA ASP A 154 12.44 2.66 10.47
C ASP A 154 12.04 2.73 9.00
N TRP A 155 10.83 2.27 8.66
CA TRP A 155 10.32 2.35 7.30
C TRP A 155 10.05 3.79 6.87
N VAL A 156 9.27 4.56 7.63
CA VAL A 156 8.87 5.91 7.20
C VAL A 156 10.02 6.90 7.16
N LYS A 157 11.14 6.60 7.85
CA LYS A 157 12.39 7.38 7.78
C LYS A 157 12.96 7.49 6.37
N VAL A 158 12.56 6.62 5.44
CA VAL A 158 12.89 6.73 4.01
C VAL A 158 12.59 8.14 3.47
N CYS A 159 11.50 8.77 3.94
CA CYS A 159 11.11 10.12 3.53
C CYS A 159 11.43 11.20 4.57
N THR A 160 12.39 10.98 5.48
CA THR A 160 12.88 12.04 6.39
C THR A 160 13.25 13.34 5.66
N PRO A 161 13.90 13.32 4.47
CA PRO A 161 14.18 14.56 3.73
C PRO A 161 12.92 15.37 3.39
N ALA A 162 11.79 14.71 3.10
CA ALA A 162 10.52 15.39 2.83
C ALA A 162 9.99 16.11 4.08
N LYS A 163 10.04 15.43 5.22
CA LYS A 163 9.66 16.00 6.52
C LYS A 163 10.51 17.21 6.88
N GLU A 164 11.82 17.11 6.72
CA GLU A 164 12.76 18.20 7.04
C GLU A 164 12.45 19.43 6.19
N LYS A 165 12.33 19.25 4.88
CA LYS A 165 11.98 20.33 3.95
C LYS A 165 10.62 20.97 4.28
N VAL A 166 9.61 20.16 4.62
CA VAL A 166 8.29 20.69 4.98
C VAL A 166 8.34 21.44 6.31
N LYS A 167 9.07 20.95 7.31
CA LYS A 167 9.24 21.68 8.58
C LYS A 167 9.98 22.99 8.40
N GLU A 168 10.98 23.03 7.53
CA GLU A 168 11.72 24.25 7.21
C GLU A 168 10.82 25.29 6.53
N LEU A 169 10.04 24.89 5.52
CA LEU A 169 9.25 25.81 4.70
C LEU A 169 7.87 26.15 5.29
N PHE A 170 7.30 25.24 6.10
CA PHE A 170 5.91 25.28 6.54
C PHE A 170 5.76 24.97 8.05
N GLY A 171 6.81 25.17 8.84
CA GLY A 171 6.84 24.83 10.27
C GLY A 171 5.77 25.55 11.12
N ASP A 172 5.31 26.71 10.67
CA ASP A 172 4.27 27.50 11.35
C ASP A 172 2.84 27.02 11.06
N LEU A 173 2.65 26.13 10.07
CA LEU A 173 1.33 25.58 9.75
C LEU A 173 0.89 24.51 10.74
N SER A 174 -0.40 24.20 10.74
CA SER A 174 -0.94 23.07 11.51
C SER A 174 -0.27 21.75 11.09
N LEU A 175 -0.25 20.77 11.99
CA LEU A 175 0.29 19.44 11.66
C LEU A 175 -0.43 18.81 10.46
N GLU A 176 -1.74 19.05 10.33
CA GLU A 176 -2.55 18.56 9.21
C GLU A 176 -2.10 19.17 7.88
N ASP A 177 -1.92 20.48 7.84
CA ASP A 177 -1.42 21.17 6.65
C ASP A 177 0.01 20.73 6.29
N GLN A 178 0.87 20.56 7.29
CA GLN A 178 2.21 20.01 7.07
C GLN A 178 2.15 18.59 6.52
N CYS A 179 1.23 17.73 7.00
CA CYS A 179 1.04 16.40 6.43
C CYS A 179 0.61 16.49 4.95
N ALA A 180 -0.34 17.36 4.60
CA ALA A 180 -0.76 17.53 3.22
C ALA A 180 0.38 17.98 2.29
N LYS A 181 1.29 18.85 2.77
CA LYS A 181 2.52 19.20 2.03
C LYS A 181 3.49 18.02 1.94
N CYS A 182 3.67 17.29 3.04
CA CYS A 182 4.60 16.17 3.12
C CYS A 182 4.16 14.97 2.29
N GLU A 183 2.85 14.74 2.10
CA GLU A 183 2.34 13.71 1.21
C GLU A 183 2.84 13.87 -0.24
N LYS A 184 2.87 15.11 -0.74
CA LYS A 184 3.39 15.43 -2.08
C LYS A 184 4.92 15.42 -2.10
N GLU A 185 5.58 15.94 -1.06
CA GLU A 185 7.04 15.97 -1.01
C GLU A 185 7.66 14.57 -0.83
N ALA A 186 6.99 13.64 -0.13
CA ALA A 186 7.42 12.25 -0.01
C ALA A 186 7.41 11.51 -1.36
N VAL A 187 6.47 11.87 -2.24
CA VAL A 187 6.49 11.40 -3.64
C VAL A 187 7.75 11.93 -4.34
N ASN A 188 8.07 13.22 -4.20
CA ASN A 188 9.29 13.79 -4.80
C ASN A 188 10.57 13.08 -4.30
N VAL A 189 10.69 12.83 -3.00
CA VAL A 189 11.81 12.05 -2.44
C VAL A 189 11.88 10.65 -3.04
N SER A 190 10.74 9.99 -3.22
CA SER A 190 10.67 8.67 -3.84
C SER A 190 11.08 8.69 -5.32
N LEU A 191 10.73 9.75 -6.07
CA LEU A 191 11.19 9.95 -7.45
C LEU A 191 12.70 10.16 -7.53
N GLU A 192 13.30 10.90 -6.59
CA GLU A 192 14.76 11.02 -6.52
C GLU A 192 15.43 9.70 -6.12
N ASN A 193 14.84 8.95 -5.18
CA ASN A 193 15.34 7.64 -4.81
C ASN A 193 15.30 6.65 -5.98
N LEU A 194 14.28 6.70 -6.84
CA LEU A 194 14.23 5.88 -8.07
C LEU A 194 15.46 6.12 -8.97
N LYS A 195 15.98 7.35 -9.04
CA LYS A 195 17.18 7.68 -9.85
C LYS A 195 18.47 7.09 -9.28
N THR A 196 18.47 6.59 -8.04
CA THR A 196 19.62 5.89 -7.46
C THR A 196 19.77 4.45 -7.96
N TYR A 197 18.73 3.88 -8.60
CA TYR A 197 18.77 2.56 -9.21
C TYR A 197 19.45 2.62 -10.58
N PRO A 198 20.56 1.89 -10.82
CA PRO A 198 21.33 2.01 -12.06
C PRO A 198 20.51 1.77 -13.34
N PHE A 199 19.64 0.76 -13.33
CA PHE A 199 18.79 0.42 -14.48
C PHE A 199 17.63 1.38 -14.70
N VAL A 200 17.16 2.10 -13.66
CA VAL A 200 16.19 3.19 -13.83
C VAL A 200 16.88 4.37 -14.49
N LYS A 201 18.06 4.76 -13.97
CA LYS A 201 18.87 5.84 -14.55
C LYS A 201 19.19 5.59 -16.02
N GLU A 202 19.63 4.38 -16.36
CA GLU A 202 19.89 3.98 -17.74
C GLU A 202 18.63 4.07 -18.62
N GLY A 203 17.47 3.63 -18.12
CA GLY A 203 16.20 3.73 -18.84
C GLY A 203 15.77 5.17 -19.10
N LEU A 204 15.96 6.07 -18.14
CA LEU A 204 15.70 7.50 -18.27
C LEU A 204 16.64 8.14 -19.31
N GLU A 205 17.94 7.86 -19.24
CA GLU A 205 18.94 8.39 -20.19
C GLU A 205 18.69 7.93 -21.63
N LYS A 206 18.18 6.71 -21.80
CA LYS A 206 17.81 6.15 -23.11
C LYS A 206 16.42 6.57 -23.61
N GLY A 207 15.62 7.23 -22.77
CA GLY A 207 14.23 7.58 -23.09
C GLY A 207 13.30 6.37 -23.23
N THR A 208 13.68 5.21 -22.70
CA THR A 208 12.83 4.00 -22.69
C THR A 208 11.98 3.88 -21.43
N LEU A 209 12.22 4.75 -20.45
CA LEU A 209 11.52 4.79 -19.18
C LEU A 209 11.23 6.25 -18.81
N ALA A 210 10.06 6.50 -18.23
CA ALA A 210 9.70 7.75 -17.58
C ALA A 210 9.30 7.50 -16.11
N ILE A 211 9.50 8.50 -15.25
CA ILE A 211 9.01 8.49 -13.87
C ILE A 211 8.02 9.63 -13.67
N HIS A 212 6.98 9.38 -12.88
CA HIS A 212 5.89 10.33 -12.65
C HIS A 212 5.46 10.33 -11.18
N GLY A 213 5.17 11.52 -10.67
CA GLY A 213 4.52 11.70 -9.38
C GLY A 213 3.01 11.87 -9.54
N GLY A 214 2.26 11.37 -8.56
CA GLY A 214 0.83 11.62 -8.45
C GLY A 214 0.39 11.82 -7.00
N HIS A 215 -0.71 12.53 -6.80
CA HIS A 215 -1.36 12.65 -5.49
C HIS A 215 -2.87 12.52 -5.65
N TYR A 216 -3.44 11.51 -4.99
CA TYR A 216 -4.87 11.29 -4.94
C TYR A 216 -5.48 11.88 -3.66
N ASP A 217 -6.23 12.96 -3.81
CA ASP A 217 -7.07 13.50 -2.76
C ASP A 217 -8.45 12.82 -2.81
N PHE A 218 -8.66 11.80 -1.98
CA PHE A 218 -9.95 11.12 -1.88
C PHE A 218 -10.99 11.90 -1.07
N VAL A 219 -10.59 12.96 -0.35
CA VAL A 219 -11.53 13.83 0.36
C VAL A 219 -12.29 14.67 -0.64
N ASN A 220 -11.59 15.19 -1.65
CA ASN A 220 -12.16 16.07 -2.67
C ASN A 220 -12.36 15.40 -4.04
N GLY A 221 -11.85 14.18 -4.24
CA GLY A 221 -11.94 13.46 -5.52
C GLY A 221 -11.02 14.05 -6.60
N ILE A 222 -9.85 14.56 -6.22
CA ILE A 222 -8.90 15.22 -7.12
C ILE A 222 -7.66 14.34 -7.31
N PHE A 223 -7.14 14.28 -8.53
CA PHE A 223 -5.91 13.57 -8.86
C PHE A 223 -4.93 14.50 -9.56
N ASP A 224 -3.86 14.89 -8.86
CA ASP A 224 -2.78 15.71 -9.40
C ASP A 224 -1.66 14.82 -9.94
N THR A 225 -0.97 15.24 -11.01
CA THR A 225 0.18 14.54 -11.59
C THR A 225 1.30 15.48 -11.98
N TRP A 226 2.54 14.97 -11.96
CA TRP A 226 3.75 15.69 -12.39
C TRP A 226 4.86 14.72 -12.82
N ASN A 227 5.93 15.26 -13.41
CA ASN A 227 7.11 14.52 -13.89
C ASN A 227 8.34 14.89 -13.07
#